data_AF-A0AA41MGZ3-F1
#
_entry.id   AF-A0AA41MGZ3-F1
#
_cell.length_a   1.000
_cell.length_b   1.000
_cell.length_c   1.000
_cell.angle_alpha   90.00
_cell.angle_beta   90.00
_cell.angle_gamma   90.00
#
_symmetry.space_group_name_H-M   'P 1'
#
loop_
_entity.id
_entity.type
_entity.pdbx_description
1 polymer ?
#
loop_
_entity_poly.entity_id
_entity_poly.type
_entity_poly.pdbx_seq_one_letter_code
_entity_poly.pdbx_strand_id
1 'polypeptide(L)'
;MTQGSVGGADRMNKWTSKRGPRTFNKGRGAKGTGMGASGWKFIQIKEQVPEFVVPDLTGFKLKPYVNYRAPAGTDTPLTAKALFL
;
A
#
# COMPACT_ATOMS: atom_id res chain seq x y z
N MET A 1 1.07 11.36 38.13
CA MET A 1 0.90 11.86 36.74
C MET A 1 -0.57 11.72 36.38
N THR A 2 -1.33 12.80 36.47
CA THR A 2 -2.77 12.84 36.23
C THR A 2 -3.04 12.79 34.73
N GLN A 3 -3.54 11.67 34.22
CA GLN A 3 -4.04 11.59 32.84
C GLN A 3 -5.31 12.46 32.74
N GLY A 4 -5.18 13.56 31.98
CA GLY A 4 -6.23 14.43 31.42
C GLY A 4 -7.62 14.40 32.08
N SER A 5 -7.90 15.42 32.87
CA SER A 5 -9.19 15.70 33.49
C SER A 5 -10.24 16.21 32.48
N VAL A 6 -10.83 15.32 31.67
CA VAL A 6 -12.12 15.58 30.99
C VAL A 6 -12.92 14.28 31.02
N GLY A 7 -13.93 14.22 31.89
CA GLY A 7 -14.79 13.04 32.05
C GLY A 7 -15.73 12.88 30.86
N GLY A 8 -15.28 12.20 29.81
CA GLY A 8 -16.11 11.88 28.65
C GLY A 8 -15.38 11.06 27.61
N ALA A 9 -16.11 10.22 26.87
CA ALA A 9 -15.55 9.52 25.72
C ALA A 9 -15.34 10.48 24.55
N ASP A 10 -14.17 10.42 23.94
CA ASP A 10 -13.78 11.25 22.78
C ASP A 10 -14.59 10.87 21.52
N ARG A 11 -15.25 11.87 20.92
CA ARG A 11 -16.08 11.76 19.70
C ARG A 11 -15.43 12.34 18.44
N MET A 12 -14.30 13.05 18.57
CA MET A 12 -13.64 13.72 17.44
C MET A 12 -12.58 12.85 16.77
N ASN A 13 -11.93 11.96 17.52
CA ASN A 13 -10.85 11.16 16.94
C ASN A 13 -11.41 10.03 16.05
N LYS A 14 -10.65 9.73 14.99
CA LYS A 14 -10.95 8.65 14.06
C LYS A 14 -11.07 7.33 14.80
N TRP A 15 -12.20 6.66 14.60
CA TRP A 15 -12.45 5.36 15.19
C TRP A 15 -11.47 4.30 14.64
N THR A 16 -10.85 3.50 15.51
CA THR A 16 -9.84 2.49 15.12
C THR A 16 -10.11 1.13 15.75
N SER A 17 -9.41 0.09 15.29
CA SER A 17 -9.47 -1.26 15.85
C SER A 17 -8.99 -1.39 17.30
N LYS A 18 -8.42 -0.33 17.90
CA LYS A 18 -7.99 -0.32 19.31
C LYS A 18 -9.06 0.23 20.25
N ARG A 19 -10.22 0.59 19.70
CA ARG A 19 -11.39 1.08 20.44
C ARG A 19 -12.52 0.07 20.34
N GLY A 20 -13.40 0.06 21.33
CA GLY A 20 -14.56 -0.83 21.36
C GLY A 20 -14.29 -2.21 21.96
N PRO A 21 -15.33 -3.06 22.04
CA PRO A 21 -15.24 -4.40 22.64
C PRO A 21 -14.53 -5.40 21.72
N ARG A 22 -14.24 -6.61 22.24
CA ARG A 22 -13.52 -7.69 21.54
C ARG A 22 -14.08 -8.06 20.16
N THR A 23 -15.39 -7.91 19.94
CA THR A 23 -16.07 -8.24 18.67
C THR A 23 -15.84 -7.19 17.59
N PHE A 24 -15.28 -6.03 17.92
CA PHE A 24 -15.09 -4.92 17.01
C PHE A 24 -13.81 -5.06 16.16
N ASN A 25 -13.88 -5.89 15.12
CA ASN A 25 -12.75 -6.23 14.25
C ASN A 25 -12.68 -5.35 12.98
N LYS A 26 -12.35 -4.06 13.13
CA LYS A 26 -12.31 -3.09 11.99
C LYS A 26 -11.12 -3.24 11.03
N GLY A 27 -9.99 -3.78 11.47
CA GLY A 27 -8.76 -3.87 10.66
C GLY A 27 -8.05 -2.52 10.42
N ARG A 28 -7.05 -2.53 9.53
CA ARG A 28 -6.12 -1.40 9.26
C ARG A 28 -5.83 -1.14 7.77
N GLY A 29 -6.62 -1.70 6.87
CA GLY A 29 -6.48 -1.47 5.42
C GLY A 29 -5.69 -2.53 4.66
N ALA A 30 -5.21 -3.59 5.33
CA ALA A 30 -4.71 -4.78 4.66
C ALA A 30 -5.81 -5.36 3.75
N LYS A 31 -5.45 -5.67 2.50
CA LYS A 31 -6.36 -6.29 1.53
C LYS A 31 -6.43 -7.80 1.78
N GLY A 32 -7.59 -8.40 1.53
CA GLY A 32 -7.78 -9.83 1.72
C GLY A 32 -6.99 -10.65 0.69
N THR A 33 -6.40 -11.76 1.15
CA THR A 33 -5.63 -12.73 0.34
C THR A 33 -6.30 -14.10 0.29
N GLY A 34 -7.56 -14.18 0.70
CA GLY A 34 -8.29 -15.43 0.82
C GLY A 34 -9.62 -15.24 1.54
N MET A 35 -10.19 -16.34 2.03
CA MET A 35 -11.51 -16.35 2.65
C MET A 35 -11.55 -17.22 3.91
N GLY A 36 -12.49 -16.90 4.81
CA GLY A 36 -12.78 -17.73 5.97
C GLY A 36 -13.55 -19.00 5.57
N ALA A 37 -13.20 -20.12 6.21
CA ALA A 37 -13.85 -21.41 6.07
C ALA A 37 -14.45 -21.88 7.40
N SER A 38 -15.13 -23.03 7.37
CA SER A 38 -15.74 -23.61 8.56
C SER A 38 -14.70 -23.87 9.66
N GLY A 39 -15.14 -23.74 10.92
CA GLY A 39 -14.27 -23.94 12.08
C GLY A 39 -13.20 -22.86 12.25
N TRP A 40 -13.47 -21.63 11.81
CA TRP A 40 -12.54 -20.47 11.93
C TRP A 40 -11.21 -20.66 11.21
N LYS A 41 -11.15 -21.58 10.23
CA LYS A 41 -9.98 -21.77 9.37
C LYS A 41 -9.93 -20.67 8.31
N PHE A 42 -8.74 -20.30 7.88
CA PHE A 42 -8.53 -19.37 6.77
C PHE A 42 -7.94 -20.12 5.59
N ILE A 43 -8.55 -19.98 4.41
CA ILE A 43 -8.05 -20.54 3.15
C ILE A 43 -7.40 -19.40 2.38
N GLN A 44 -6.08 -19.47 2.25
CA GLN A 44 -5.31 -18.54 1.42
C GLN A 44 -5.42 -18.94 -0.05
N ILE A 45 -5.79 -17.98 -0.91
CA ILE A 45 -5.92 -18.18 -2.35
C ILE A 45 -4.65 -17.63 -2.98
N LYS A 46 -3.83 -18.49 -3.59
CA LYS A 46 -2.50 -18.10 -4.09
C LYS A 46 -2.61 -17.01 -5.16
N GLU A 47 -3.64 -17.07 -5.97
CA GLU A 47 -3.94 -16.12 -7.05
C GLU A 47 -4.31 -14.72 -6.53
N GLN A 48 -4.73 -14.59 -5.27
CA GLN A 48 -5.02 -13.30 -4.64
C GLN A 48 -3.78 -12.68 -3.95
N VAL A 49 -2.70 -13.44 -3.81
CA VAL A 49 -1.45 -12.95 -3.22
C VAL A 49 -0.64 -12.26 -4.33
N PRO A 50 -0.29 -10.97 -4.18
CA PRO A 50 0.51 -10.30 -5.18
C PRO A 50 1.93 -10.87 -5.21
N GLU A 51 2.41 -11.20 -6.41
CA GLU A 51 3.78 -11.65 -6.65
C GLU A 51 4.64 -10.48 -7.18
N PHE A 52 5.84 -10.33 -6.62
CA PHE A 52 6.79 -9.32 -7.10
C PHE A 52 7.65 -9.91 -8.23
N VAL A 53 7.49 -9.38 -9.44
CA VAL A 53 8.33 -9.75 -10.59
C VAL A 53 9.59 -8.89 -10.57
N VAL A 54 10.67 -9.43 -10.01
CA VAL A 54 11.96 -8.73 -9.86
C VAL A 54 12.93 -9.16 -10.98
N PRO A 55 13.38 -8.24 -11.85
CA PRO A 55 14.35 -8.55 -12.90
C PRO A 55 15.78 -8.68 -12.34
N ASP A 56 16.65 -9.39 -13.07
CA ASP A 56 18.09 -9.37 -12.77
C ASP A 56 18.69 -8.02 -13.18
N LEU A 57 19.48 -7.43 -12.27
CA LEU A 57 20.11 -6.12 -12.44
C LEU A 57 21.64 -6.24 -12.58
N THR A 58 22.18 -7.43 -12.80
CA THR A 58 23.61 -7.59 -13.08
C THR A 58 24.03 -6.80 -14.33
N GLY A 59 25.03 -5.94 -14.20
CA GLY A 59 25.51 -5.08 -15.28
C GLY A 59 24.58 -3.91 -15.69
N PHE A 60 23.56 -3.58 -14.89
CA PHE A 60 22.64 -2.49 -15.20
C PHE A 60 23.32 -1.11 -15.13
N LYS A 61 23.26 -0.35 -16.23
CA LYS A 61 24.01 0.91 -16.39
C LYS A 61 23.33 2.11 -15.73
N LEU A 62 22.00 2.10 -15.63
CA LEU A 62 21.25 3.24 -15.11
C LEU A 62 21.37 3.31 -13.59
N LYS A 63 21.41 4.54 -13.06
CA LYS A 63 21.52 4.84 -11.63
C LYS A 63 20.29 5.63 -11.16
N PRO A 64 19.97 5.63 -9.85
CA PRO A 64 18.83 6.38 -9.31
C PRO A 64 18.91 7.90 -9.52
N TYR A 65 20.11 8.43 -9.76
CA TYR A 65 20.36 9.86 -9.94
C TYR A 65 21.09 10.12 -11.25
N VAL A 66 20.82 11.28 -11.83
CA VAL A 66 21.40 11.77 -13.08
C VAL A 66 22.38 12.91 -12.78
N ASN A 67 23.42 13.05 -13.61
CA ASN A 67 24.38 14.14 -13.50
C ASN A 67 23.80 15.46 -14.02
N TYR A 68 24.02 16.57 -13.30
CA TYR A 68 23.63 17.93 -13.69
C TYR A 68 24.22 18.42 -15.01
N ARG A 69 25.29 17.79 -15.50
CA ARG A 69 25.89 18.14 -16.81
C ARG A 69 25.06 17.66 -18.00
N ALA A 70 24.04 16.83 -17.79
CA ALA A 70 23.15 16.39 -18.86
C ALA A 70 22.35 17.58 -19.41
N PRO A 71 22.19 17.70 -20.75
CA PRO A 71 21.35 18.75 -21.33
C PRO A 71 19.89 18.57 -20.93
N ALA A 72 19.14 19.68 -20.87
CA ALA A 72 17.71 19.64 -20.61
C ALA A 72 16.97 18.94 -21.76
N GLY A 73 16.15 17.93 -21.44
CA GLY A 73 15.27 17.28 -22.41
C GLY A 73 13.99 18.09 -22.64
N THR A 74 13.38 17.93 -23.82
CA THR A 74 12.02 18.42 -24.09
C THR A 74 11.00 17.37 -23.68
N ASP A 75 9.99 17.75 -22.89
CA ASP A 75 8.90 16.85 -22.54
C ASP A 75 7.85 16.84 -23.66
N THR A 76 7.85 15.79 -24.47
CA THR A 76 6.84 15.55 -25.49
C THR A 76 5.97 14.36 -25.07
N PRO A 77 4.66 14.56 -24.82
CA PRO A 77 3.80 13.48 -24.37
C PRO A 77 3.66 12.44 -25.48
N LEU A 78 3.82 11.17 -25.10
CA LEU A 78 3.64 10.05 -26.02
C LEU A 78 2.18 9.97 -26.48
N THR A 79 1.95 10.11 -27.78
CA THR A 79 0.61 9.99 -28.39
C THR A 79 0.49 8.66 -29.13
N ALA A 80 -0.74 8.15 -29.29
CA ALA A 80 -0.99 6.95 -30.08
C ALA A 80 -0.43 7.09 -31.51
N LYS A 81 -0.55 8.28 -32.12
CA LYS A 81 0.02 8.57 -33.44
C LYS A 81 1.54 8.34 -33.46
N ALA A 82 2.26 8.81 -32.43
CA ALA A 82 3.72 8.62 -32.31
C ALA A 82 4.13 7.17 -31.97
N LEU A 83 3.19 6.33 -31.54
CA LEU A 83 3.42 4.91 -31.30
C LEU A 83 3.18 4.05 -32.55
N PHE A 84 2.22 4.42 -33.38
CA PHE A 84 1.77 3.62 -34.52
C PHE A 84 2.26 4.11 -35.89
N LEU A 85 2.65 5.38 -36.02
CA LEU A 85 3.24 5.96 -37.23
C LEU A 85 4.70 6.35 -36.95
#